data_AF-A0A8S0UVI8-F1
#
_entry.id   AF-A0A8S0UVI8-F1
#
_cell.length_a   1.000
_cell.length_b   1.000
_cell.length_c   1.000
_cell.angle_alpha   90.00
_cell.angle_beta   90.00
_cell.angle_gamma   90.00
#
_symmetry.space_group_name_H-M   'P 1'
#
loop_
_entity.id
_entity.type
_entity.pdbx_description
1 polymer ?
#
loop_
_entity_poly.entity_id
_entity_poly.type
_entity_poly.pdbx_seq_one_letter_code
_entity_poly.pdbx_strand_id
1 'polypeptide(L)' 'MARSNKTRIEMFKYGEHIMGIQSHPEYTKDILLNIIDRLLNRNLIEESLAEEANSKLESTEPDSEAWKKLCTSFLKGKL' A
#
# COMPACT_ATOMS: atom_id res chain seq x y z
N MET A 1 -11.43 -10.31 -4.42
CA MET A 1 -11.13 -9.21 -5.37
C MET A 1 -11.57 -7.89 -4.73
N ALA A 2 -10.92 -6.77 -5.07
CA ALA A 2 -11.14 -5.47 -4.41
C ALA A 2 -11.21 -4.28 -5.39
N ARG A 3 -11.94 -3.23 -5.00
CA ARG A 3 -12.07 -1.95 -5.71
C ARG A 3 -12.08 -0.79 -4.71
N SER A 4 -11.65 0.39 -5.14
CA SER A 4 -11.75 1.63 -4.35
C SER A 4 -12.60 2.67 -5.08
N ASN A 5 -12.84 3.81 -4.42
CA ASN A 5 -13.52 4.95 -5.05
C ASN A 5 -12.68 5.57 -6.17
N LYS A 6 -11.35 5.40 -6.14
CA LYS A 6 -10.42 5.97 -7.14
C LYS A 6 -10.10 4.98 -8.25
N THR A 7 -9.99 3.68 -7.94
CA THR A 7 -9.58 2.65 -8.88
C THR A 7 -10.58 1.50 -8.92
N ARG A 8 -11.03 1.13 -10.12
CA ARG A 8 -12.02 0.06 -10.31
C ARG A 8 -11.48 -1.33 -9.99
N ILE A 9 -10.17 -1.54 -10.12
CA ILE A 9 -9.50 -2.81 -9.83
C ILE A 9 -8.31 -2.50 -8.93
N GLU A 10 -8.43 -2.82 -7.66
CA GLU A 10 -7.34 -2.75 -6.67
C GLU A 10 -6.68 -4.12 -6.48
N MET A 11 -7.45 -5.19 -6.66
CA MET A 11 -6.95 -6.57 -6.57
C MET A 11 -7.77 -7.51 -7.44
N PHE A 12 -7.09 -8.33 -8.24
CA PHE A 12 -7.69 -9.37 -9.07
C PHE A 12 -6.93 -10.70 -8.98
N LYS A 13 -7.61 -11.78 -9.35
CA LYS A 13 -7.04 -13.12 -9.53
C LYS A 13 -7.31 -13.55 -10.96
N TYR A 14 -6.33 -14.20 -11.60
CA TYR A 14 -6.45 -14.79 -12.93
C TYR A 14 -6.06 -16.26 -12.87
N GLY A 15 -7.02 -17.15 -13.15
CA GLY A 15 -6.87 -18.58 -12.88
C GLY A 15 -6.55 -18.84 -11.40
N GLU A 16 -5.89 -19.96 -11.11
CA GLU A 16 -5.56 -20.34 -9.72
C GLU A 16 -4.22 -19.80 -9.21
N HIS A 17 -3.39 -19.25 -10.10
CA HIS A 17 -1.96 -19.06 -9.80
C HIS A 17 -1.47 -17.62 -9.96
N ILE A 18 -2.31 -16.71 -10.46
CA ILE A 18 -1.94 -15.31 -10.65
C ILE A 18 -2.84 -14.42 -9.82
N MET A 19 -2.24 -13.56 -8.99
CA MET A 19 -2.92 -12.49 -8.28
C MET A 19 -2.18 -11.18 -8.54
N GLY A 20 -2.92 -10.17 -8.96
CA GLY A 20 -2.44 -8.81 -9.09
C GLY A 20 -3.00 -7.94 -7.99
N ILE A 21 -2.14 -7.13 -7.37
CA ILE A 21 -2.51 -6.15 -6.34
C ILE A 21 -1.91 -4.81 -6.75
N GLN A 22 -2.75 -3.78 -6.82
CA GLN A 22 -2.32 -2.42 -7.15
C GLN A 22 -1.82 -1.68 -5.91
N SER A 23 -2.37 -1.97 -4.73
CA SER A 23 -1.84 -1.47 -3.47
C SER A 23 -0.46 -2.06 -3.19
N HIS A 24 0.32 -1.39 -2.33
CA HIS A 24 1.67 -1.81 -1.95
C HIS A 24 1.68 -2.46 -0.55
N PRO A 25 1.30 -3.75 -0.40
CA PRO A 25 1.37 -4.46 0.88
C PRO A 25 2.79 -4.55 1.46
N GLU A 26 3.80 -4.31 0.62
CA GLU A 26 5.22 -4.29 0.98
C GLU A 26 5.70 -2.98 1.61
N TYR A 27 4.87 -1.92 1.60
CA TYR A 27 5.27 -0.62 2.14
C TYR A 27 5.26 -0.64 3.68
N THR A 28 6.43 -0.36 4.25
CA THR A 28 6.61 -0.09 5.67
C THR A 28 6.57 1.42 5.92
N LYS A 29 6.46 1.81 7.20
CA LYS A 29 6.57 3.23 7.59
C LYS A 29 7.88 3.86 7.08
N ASP A 30 9.00 3.15 7.19
CA ASP A 30 10.30 3.63 6.71
C ASP A 30 10.33 3.87 5.20
N ILE A 31 9.72 2.99 4.41
CA ILE A 31 9.62 3.15 2.96
C ILE A 31 8.79 4.40 2.63
N LEU A 32 7.66 4.57 3.32
CA LEU A 32 6.76 5.70 3.12
C LEU A 32 7.42 7.03 3.52
N LEU A 33 8.11 7.09 4.66
CA LEU A 33 8.89 8.25 5.09
C LEU A 33 9.95 8.63 4.04
N ASN A 34 10.72 7.64 3.56
CA ASN A 34 11.71 7.88 2.52
C ASN A 34 11.08 8.37 1.19
N ILE A 35 9.88 7.90 0.83
CA ILE A 35 9.17 8.40 -0.36
C ILE A 35 8.77 9.87 -0.15
N ILE A 36 8.19 10.21 1.00
CA ILE A 36 7.79 11.59 1.34
C ILE A 36 9.00 12.53 1.29
N ASP A 37 10.08 12.16 1.97
CA ASP A 37 11.31 12.95 2.01
C ASP A 37 11.89 13.16 0.61
N ARG A 38 11.91 12.11 -0.22
CA ARG A 38 12.42 12.21 -1.60
C ARG A 38 11.56 13.09 -2.49
N LEU A 39 10.25 13.09 -2.31
CA LEU A 39 9.33 13.94 -3.07
C LEU A 39 9.45 15.40 -2.63
N LEU A 40 9.52 15.65 -1.32
CA LEU A 40 9.67 16.99 -0.75
C LEU A 40 11.02 17.61 -1.16
N ASN A 41 12.12 16.87 -1.03
CA ASN A 41 13.47 17.34 -1.42
C ASN A 41 13.61 17.65 -2.91
N ARG A 42 12.72 17.10 -3.75
CA ARG A 42 12.67 17.37 -5.19
C ARG A 42 11.67 18.46 -5.56
N ASN A 43 11.02 19.10 -4.58
CA ASN A 43 9.93 20.06 -4.76
C ASN A 43 8.78 19.49 -5.61
N LEU A 44 8.50 18.18 -5.50
CA LEU A 44 7.41 17.50 -6.22
C LEU A 44 6.10 17.50 -5.41
N ILE A 45 6.17 17.83 -4.13
CA ILE A 45 5.04 18.02 -3.22
C ILE A 45 5.28 19.27 -2.37
N GLU A 46 4.20 19.86 -1.88
CA GLU A 46 4.27 20.96 -0.91
C GLU A 46 4.62 20.46 0.50
N GLU A 47 5.25 21.31 1.30
CA GLU A 47 5.61 21.03 2.69
C GLU A 47 4.39 20.66 3.54
N SER A 48 3.28 21.39 3.36
CA SER A 48 1.99 21.13 4.02
C SER A 48 1.48 19.71 3.78
N LEU A 49 1.65 19.19 2.56
CA LEU A 49 1.23 17.84 2.20
C LEU A 49 2.16 16.78 2.82
N ALA A 50 3.46 17.07 2.91
CA ALA A 50 4.42 16.19 3.57
C ALA A 50 4.13 16.10 5.09
N GLU A 51 3.84 17.21 5.75
CA GLU A 51 3.44 17.25 7.16
C GLU A 51 2.17 16.45 7.43
N GLU A 52 1.12 16.63 6.60
CA GLU A 52 -0.12 15.88 6.71
C GLU A 52 0.12 14.37 6.53
N ALA A 53 0.93 13.98 5.55
CA ALA A 53 1.26 12.59 5.30
C ALA A 53 2.02 11.95 6.47
N ASN A 54 3.00 12.66 7.04
CA ASN A 54 3.75 12.21 8.21
C ASN A 54 2.84 12.07 9.45
N SER A 55 1.94 13.03 9.69
CA SER A 55 0.96 12.93 10.79
C SER A 55 0.05 11.71 10.65
N LYS A 56 -0.42 11.42 9.43
CA LYS A 56 -1.21 10.22 9.15
C LYS A 56 -0.42 8.93 9.37
N LEU A 57 0.85 8.89 8.98
CA LEU A 57 1.77 7.77 9.20
C LEU A 57 2.01 7.46 10.68
N GLU A 58 2.10 8.50 11.52
CA GLU A 58 2.22 8.31 12.97
C GLU A 58 0.93 7.73 13.58
N SER A 59 -0.23 8.24 13.15
CA SER A 59 -1.54 7.81 13.67
C SER A 59 -2.07 6.48 13.12
N THR A 60 -1.48 5.95 12.04
CA THR A 60 -1.96 4.74 11.36
C THR A 60 -0.89 3.65 11.39
N GLU A 61 -1.23 2.48 11.90
CA GLU A 61 -0.38 1.30 11.72
C GLU A 61 -0.68 0.64 10.37
N PRO A 62 0.35 0.21 9.62
CA PRO A 62 0.14 -0.59 8.42
C PRO A 62 -0.52 -1.92 8.79
N ASP A 63 -1.59 -2.30 8.08
CA ASP A 63 -2.30 -3.59 8.21
C ASP A 63 -1.48 -4.77 7.66
N SER A 64 -0.20 -4.83 8.01
CA SER A 64 0.81 -5.77 7.50
C SER A 64 0.42 -7.23 7.74
N GLU A 65 -0.19 -7.55 8.88
CA GLU A 65 -0.68 -8.90 9.18
C GLU A 65 -1.88 -9.31 8.33
N ALA A 66 -2.80 -8.37 8.02
CA ALA A 66 -3.91 -8.66 7.12
C ALA A 66 -3.41 -8.95 5.70
N TRP A 67 -2.46 -8.14 5.21
CA TRP A 67 -1.81 -8.34 3.92
C TRP A 67 -1.06 -9.66 3.83
N LYS A 68 -0.26 -9.97 4.86
CA LYS A 68 0.49 -11.22 4.95
C LYS A 68 -0.44 -12.43 4.96
N LYS A 69 -1.54 -12.38 5.72
CA LYS A 69 -2.56 -13.44 5.74
C LYS A 69 -3.19 -13.63 4.37
N LEU A 70 -3.56 -12.55 3.69
CA LEU A 70 -4.14 -12.58 2.35
C LEU A 70 -3.16 -13.22 1.34
N CYS A 71 -1.94 -12.68 1.25
CA CYS A 71 -0.93 -13.17 0.31
C CYS A 71 -0.57 -14.64 0.59
N THR A 72 -0.39 -15.02 1.85
CA THR A 72 -0.06 -16.41 2.22
C THR A 72 -1.21 -17.36 1.94
N SER A 73 -2.47 -16.93 2.13
CA SER A 73 -3.64 -17.77 1.85
C SER A 73 -3.78 -18.02 0.35
N PHE A 74 -3.51 -17.00 -0.47
CA PHE A 74 -3.44 -17.14 -1.93
C PHE A 74 -2.33 -18.13 -2.35
N LEU A 75 -1.11 -17.97 -1.83
CA LEU A 75 0.02 -18.87 -2.15
C LEU A 75 -0.23 -20.33 -1.73
N LYS A 76 -1.08 -20.55 -0.71
CA LYS A 76 -1.50 -21.89 -0.27
C LYS A 76 -2.71 -22.44 -1.04
N GLY A 77 -3.22 -21.73 -2.05
CA GLY A 77 -4.40 -22.13 -2.82
C GLY A 77 -5.70 -22.12 -2.01
N LYS A 78 -5.76 -21.33 -0.93
CA LYS A 78 -6.92 -21.25 -0.02
C LYS A 78 -7.80 -20.02 -0.28
N LEU A 79 -7.57 -19.32 -1.39
CA LEU A 79 -8.15 -18.01 -1.70
C LEU A 79 -8.76 -17.97 -3.10
#